data_AF-A0A6A6MTZ9-F1
#
_entry.id   AF-A0A6A6MTZ9-F1
#
_cell.length_a   1.000
_cell.length_b   1.000
_cell.length_c   1.000
_cell.angle_alpha   90.00
_cell.angle_beta   90.00
_cell.angle_gamma   90.00
#
_symmetry.space_group_name_H-M   'P 1'
#
loop_
_entity.id
_entity.type
_entity.pdbx_description
1 polymer ?
#
loop_
_entity_poly.entity_id
_entity_poly.type
_entity_poly.pdbx_seq_one_letter_code
_entity_poly.pdbx_strand_id
1 'polypeptide(L)'
;MLCRYFSSLPGLRNLSKIPSKYRPKAIREAQQALTDYLHSTRLLPFAYAEHISKNSLVSLSNLIASIDFSASDFSRGSEELSSRLDGFREYGFSNISVIGICLAFPYVLSGELVGEIDALFDDMKRFFLDFDMGSCVEGNVDAWYEICMKIRVFYDLGFEKGKLGDLIGKSKSIFVDYPVKVFVQKAEFFGRFGVRNEDVGLLLIQRPEIWNYDMEKPLISVKGLLKHFGFSDEEVIVIAHKYPHVLGRNKMANLPHVMRAMDLHVWFFNKIKDGNHQLIASYAMRDPDEDLDKEFSDSLERIRVSRTPTHTMYKVDFCLELDLEKML
;
A
#
# COMPACT_ATOMS: atom_id res chain seq x y z
N MET A 1 -4.53 1.41 -8.97
CA MET A 1 -5.03 2.76 -8.60
C MET A 1 -4.34 3.30 -7.35
N LEU A 2 -3.98 2.45 -6.37
CA LEU A 2 -3.18 2.84 -5.19
C LEU A 2 -1.74 3.29 -5.50
N CYS A 3 -1.06 2.74 -6.52
CA CYS A 3 0.29 3.21 -6.91
C CYS A 3 0.33 4.69 -7.38
N ARG A 4 -0.80 5.24 -7.86
CA ARG A 4 -0.90 6.68 -8.19
C ARG A 4 -1.14 7.55 -6.95
N TYR A 5 -1.65 6.98 -5.85
CA TYR A 5 -1.93 7.72 -4.61
C TYR A 5 -0.71 7.86 -3.70
N PHE A 6 0.17 6.86 -3.67
CA PHE A 6 1.51 7.05 -3.09
C PHE A 6 2.38 8.06 -3.87
N SER A 7 1.96 8.44 -5.09
CA SER A 7 2.61 9.47 -5.91
C SER A 7 1.81 10.78 -6.04
N SER A 8 0.54 10.84 -5.61
CA SER A 8 -0.24 12.08 -5.57
C SER A 8 -0.20 12.68 -4.18
N LEU A 9 0.90 13.40 -3.93
CA LEU A 9 0.95 14.55 -3.05
C LEU A 9 -0.34 15.40 -3.23
N PRO A 10 -0.96 15.91 -2.15
CA PRO A 10 -2.07 16.87 -2.28
C PRO A 10 -1.68 17.97 -3.25
N GLY A 11 -2.60 18.40 -4.13
CA GLY A 11 -2.29 19.40 -5.15
C GLY A 11 -1.56 20.60 -4.54
N LEU A 12 -0.32 20.84 -4.99
CA LEU A 12 0.53 21.94 -4.54
C LEU A 12 -0.26 23.26 -4.59
N ARG A 13 -0.35 24.00 -3.48
CA ARG A 13 -0.79 25.40 -3.57
C ARG A 13 0.10 26.12 -4.56
N ASN A 14 -0.52 26.84 -5.49
CA ASN A 14 0.20 27.53 -6.55
C ASN A 14 1.13 28.58 -5.94
N LEU A 15 2.46 28.38 -6.06
CA LEU A 15 3.53 29.29 -5.63
C LEU A 15 3.57 30.58 -6.47
N SER A 16 2.40 31.09 -6.87
CA SER A 16 2.20 32.27 -7.72
C SER A 16 2.90 33.52 -7.19
N LYS A 17 3.02 33.65 -5.86
CA LYS A 17 3.75 34.73 -5.19
C LYS A 17 5.27 34.67 -5.35
N ILE A 18 5.83 33.51 -5.69
CA ILE A 18 7.28 33.33 -5.85
C ILE A 18 7.60 33.21 -7.34
N PRO A 19 8.47 34.09 -7.88
CA PRO A 19 8.92 33.98 -9.27
C PRO A 19 9.45 32.57 -9.55
N SER A 20 9.04 31.98 -10.67
CA SER A 20 9.34 30.59 -11.02
C SER A 20 10.84 30.23 -10.91
N LYS A 21 11.72 31.18 -11.26
CA LYS A 21 13.18 31.05 -11.17
C LYS A 21 13.74 30.85 -9.76
N TYR A 22 13.01 31.25 -8.71
CA TYR A 22 13.45 31.14 -7.31
C TYR A 22 12.77 30.02 -6.52
N ARG A 23 11.72 29.40 -7.07
CA ARG A 23 10.98 28.33 -6.37
C ARG A 23 11.86 27.13 -5.96
N PRO A 24 12.76 26.61 -6.80
CA PRO A 24 13.62 25.49 -6.40
C PRO A 24 14.57 25.85 -5.25
N LYS A 25 15.06 27.10 -5.23
CA LYS A 25 15.93 27.61 -4.17
C LYS A 25 15.16 27.76 -2.86
N ALA A 26 13.97 28.37 -2.91
CA ALA A 26 13.11 28.55 -1.75
C ALA A 26 12.71 27.21 -1.12
N ILE A 27 12.36 26.21 -1.93
CA ILE A 27 12.06 24.85 -1.43
C ILE A 27 13.29 24.24 -0.75
N ARG A 28 14.47 24.30 -1.38
CA ARG A 28 15.71 23.78 -0.80
C ARG A 28 16.06 24.43 0.54
N GLU A 29 15.91 25.75 0.63
CA GLU A 29 16.21 26.50 1.86
C GLU A 29 15.20 26.20 2.96
N ALA A 30 13.91 26.07 2.63
CA ALA A 30 12.89 25.65 3.59
C ALA A 30 13.11 24.20 4.08
N GLN A 31 13.50 23.29 3.19
CA GLN A 31 13.89 21.92 3.55
C GLN A 31 15.10 21.91 4.48
N GLN A 32 16.11 22.73 4.20
CA GLN A 32 17.30 22.85 5.06
C GLN A 32 16.93 23.42 6.43
N ALA A 33 16.14 24.50 6.48
CA ALA A 33 15.72 25.12 7.73
C ALA A 33 14.88 24.17 8.60
N LEU A 34 13.97 23.40 7.98
CA LEU A 34 13.21 22.37 8.69
C LEU A 34 14.13 21.25 9.19
N THR A 35 15.11 20.82 8.38
CA THR A 35 16.11 19.82 8.77
C THR A 35 16.92 20.30 9.97
N ASP A 36 17.40 21.55 9.92
CA ASP A 36 18.23 22.15 10.97
C ASP A 36 17.41 22.33 12.26
N TYR A 37 16.16 22.78 12.17
CA TYR A 37 15.28 22.89 13.33
C TYR A 37 15.03 21.53 13.99
N LEU A 38 14.69 20.53 13.18
CA LEU A 38 14.43 19.17 13.64
C LEU A 38 15.69 18.57 14.28
N HIS A 39 16.85 18.72 13.64
CA HIS A 39 18.12 18.19 14.12
C HIS A 39 18.64 18.93 15.35
N SER A 40 18.70 20.26 15.32
CA SER A 40 19.35 21.08 16.33
C SER A 40 18.45 21.44 17.52
N THR A 41 17.17 21.73 17.29
CA THR A 41 16.24 22.13 18.36
C THR A 41 15.46 20.95 18.92
N ARG A 42 15.14 19.96 18.09
CA ARG A 42 14.38 18.77 18.50
C ARG A 42 15.26 17.51 18.68
N LEU A 43 16.58 17.67 18.57
CA LEU A 43 17.60 16.63 18.79
C LEU A 43 17.38 15.37 17.95
N LEU A 44 16.77 15.50 16.77
CA LEU A 44 16.58 14.38 15.86
C LEU A 44 17.92 13.94 15.25
N PRO A 45 18.14 12.63 15.02
CA PRO A 45 19.22 12.21 14.15
C PRO A 45 19.05 12.83 12.76
N PHE A 46 20.13 13.36 12.20
CA PHE A 46 20.12 14.13 10.95
C PHE A 46 19.40 13.40 9.80
N ALA A 47 19.60 12.08 9.68
CA ALA A 47 18.96 11.27 8.65
C ALA A 47 17.42 11.33 8.67
N TYR A 48 16.81 11.35 9.86
CA TYR A 48 15.36 11.49 10.00
C TYR A 48 14.90 12.91 9.70
N ALA A 49 15.61 13.91 10.24
CA ALA A 49 15.32 15.32 9.98
C ALA A 49 15.36 15.65 8.48
N GLU A 50 16.35 15.10 7.76
CA GLU A 50 16.50 15.26 6.32
C GLU A 50 15.40 14.52 5.56
N HIS A 51 15.05 13.29 5.95
CA HIS A 51 13.98 12.52 5.33
C HIS A 51 12.60 13.19 5.49
N ILE A 52 12.28 13.72 6.68
CA ILE A 52 11.05 14.49 6.94
C ILE A 52 11.00 15.68 5.99
N SER A 53 12.07 16.45 5.93
CA SER A 53 12.12 17.68 5.17
C SER A 53 11.99 17.43 3.66
N LYS A 54 12.65 16.39 3.14
CA LYS A 54 12.57 16.02 1.71
C LYS A 54 11.18 15.56 1.28
N ASN A 55 10.46 14.84 2.15
CA ASN A 55 9.14 14.28 1.83
C ASN A 55 7.97 15.21 2.21
N SER A 56 8.22 16.30 2.92
CA SER A 56 7.21 17.31 3.31
C SER A 56 6.91 18.34 2.21
N LEU A 57 7.13 18.00 0.94
CA LEU A 57 7.15 18.94 -0.20
C LEU A 57 5.85 19.75 -0.36
N VAL A 58 4.70 19.14 -0.09
CA VAL A 58 3.40 19.85 -0.11
C VAL A 58 3.22 20.77 1.10
N SER A 59 3.57 20.30 2.29
CA SER A 59 3.47 21.09 3.52
C SER A 59 4.40 22.28 3.50
N LEU A 60 5.64 22.07 3.05
CA LEU A 60 6.62 23.13 2.83
C LEU A 60 6.17 24.08 1.74
N SER A 61 5.60 23.60 0.63
CA SER A 61 5.09 24.49 -0.41
C SER A 61 3.89 25.33 0.04
N ASN A 62 3.00 24.78 0.87
CA ASN A 62 1.88 25.52 1.48
C ASN A 62 2.39 26.54 2.50
N LEU A 63 3.35 26.16 3.35
CA LEU A 63 4.01 27.06 4.30
C LEU A 63 4.70 28.21 3.54
N ILE A 64 5.51 27.89 2.54
CA ILE A 64 6.21 28.85 1.67
C ILE A 64 5.22 29.73 0.88
N ALA A 65 4.07 29.19 0.44
CA ALA A 65 3.04 29.97 -0.26
C ALA A 65 2.32 30.97 0.66
N SER A 66 2.26 30.69 1.96
CA SER A 66 1.65 31.56 2.97
C SER A 66 2.57 32.69 3.44
N ILE A 67 3.88 32.57 3.20
CA ILE A 67 4.91 33.52 3.61
C ILE A 67 5.10 34.56 2.49
N ASP A 68 4.94 35.84 2.79
CA ASP A 68 5.34 36.92 1.87
C ASP A 68 6.88 37.00 1.83
N PHE A 69 7.46 37.29 0.66
CA PHE A 69 8.88 37.05 0.43
C PHE A 69 9.76 38.15 1.06
N SER A 70 10.17 37.99 2.32
CA SER A 70 11.29 38.74 2.92
C SER A 70 12.09 37.88 3.94
N ALA A 71 13.36 38.20 4.14
CA ALA A 71 14.26 37.45 5.04
C ALA A 71 13.80 37.46 6.52
N SER A 72 12.96 38.42 6.92
CA SER A 72 12.35 38.51 8.25
C SER A 72 11.08 37.65 8.42
N ASP A 73 10.50 37.12 7.35
CA ASP A 73 9.29 36.30 7.43
C ASP A 73 9.60 34.81 7.67
N PHE A 74 10.86 34.41 7.49
CA PHE A 74 11.32 33.04 7.73
C PHE A 74 11.39 32.68 9.23
N SER A 75 11.80 33.63 10.09
CA SER A 75 11.78 33.46 11.55
C SER A 75 10.37 33.29 12.08
N ARG A 76 9.41 34.03 11.54
CA ARG A 76 7.98 33.92 11.86
C ARG A 76 7.40 32.56 11.47
N GLY A 77 7.86 31.97 10.35
CA GLY A 77 7.51 30.60 9.97
C GLY A 77 8.04 29.54 10.94
N SER A 78 9.22 29.76 11.53
CA SER A 78 9.81 28.87 12.55
C SER A 78 9.07 28.93 13.89
N GLU A 79 8.64 30.12 14.31
CA GLU A 79 7.82 30.31 15.52
C GLU A 79 6.44 29.66 15.39
N GLU A 80 5.77 29.84 14.24
CA GLU A 80 4.48 29.21 13.94
C GLU A 80 4.59 27.67 13.93
N LEU A 81 5.66 27.13 13.32
CA LEU A 81 5.92 25.69 13.30
C LEU A 81 6.24 25.15 14.70
N SER A 82 6.97 25.91 15.51
CA SER A 82 7.23 25.58 16.92
C SER A 82 5.95 25.54 17.74
N SER A 83 5.11 26.58 17.62
CA SER A 83 3.82 26.65 18.33
C SER A 83 2.90 25.49 17.98
N ARG A 84 2.89 25.03 16.72
CA ARG A 84 2.09 23.88 16.28
C ARG A 84 2.61 22.56 16.83
N LEU A 85 3.92 22.36 16.78
CA LEU A 85 4.55 21.18 17.39
C LEU A 85 4.31 21.15 18.91
N ASP A 86 4.32 22.32 19.56
CA ASP A 86 4.00 22.43 20.98
C ASP A 86 2.50 22.15 21.25
N GLY A 87 1.60 22.57 20.35
CA GLY A 87 0.17 22.23 20.39
C GLY A 87 -0.10 20.72 20.31
N PHE A 88 0.71 19.96 19.59
CA PHE A 88 0.59 18.49 19.58
C PHE A 88 0.85 17.83 20.94
N ARG A 89 1.50 18.53 21.88
CA ARG A 89 1.67 18.04 23.26
C ARG A 89 0.35 18.04 24.02
N GLU A 90 -0.59 18.93 23.69
CA GLU A 90 -1.93 18.96 24.29
C GLU A 90 -2.75 17.70 23.96
N TYR A 91 -2.39 17.02 22.86
CA TYR A 91 -2.98 15.74 22.49
C TYR A 91 -2.42 14.54 23.28
N GLY A 92 -1.44 14.76 24.18
CA GLY A 92 -0.84 13.71 25.00
C GLY A 92 0.31 12.96 24.33
N PHE A 93 0.78 13.42 23.16
CA PHE A 93 1.84 12.76 22.41
C PHE A 93 3.23 13.26 22.80
N SER A 94 4.18 12.33 22.87
CA SER A 94 5.60 12.64 23.06
C SER A 94 6.21 13.23 21.78
N ASN A 95 7.40 13.85 21.88
CA ASN A 95 8.12 14.33 20.71
C ASN A 95 8.36 13.20 19.70
N ILE A 96 8.73 12.01 20.17
CA ILE A 96 8.98 10.81 19.35
C ILE A 96 7.72 10.43 18.55
N SER A 97 6.57 10.45 19.22
CA SER A 97 5.28 10.14 18.62
C SER A 97 4.91 11.16 17.54
N VAL A 98 5.05 12.46 17.85
CA VAL A 98 4.78 13.56 16.93
C VAL A 98 5.66 13.45 15.67
N ILE A 99 6.93 13.08 15.83
CA ILE A 99 7.85 12.86 14.71
C ILE A 99 7.34 11.74 13.79
N GLY A 100 6.98 10.58 14.35
CA GLY A 100 6.44 9.46 13.56
C GLY A 100 5.15 9.81 12.82
N ILE A 101 4.26 10.58 13.46
CA ILE A 101 3.03 11.09 12.84
C ILE A 101 3.36 12.05 11.70
N CYS A 102 4.26 13.01 11.90
CA CYS A 102 4.66 13.98 10.87
C CYS A 102 5.33 13.33 9.66
N LEU A 103 6.11 12.26 9.89
CA LEU A 103 6.72 11.47 8.82
C LEU A 103 5.63 10.83 7.92
N ALA A 104 4.58 10.28 8.52
CA ALA A 104 3.49 9.63 7.78
C ALA A 104 2.50 10.63 7.16
N PHE A 105 2.26 11.74 7.87
CA PHE A 105 1.29 12.78 7.52
C PHE A 105 1.92 14.18 7.52
N PRO A 106 2.79 14.50 6.54
CA PRO A 106 3.50 15.79 6.56
C PRO A 106 2.58 17.01 6.58
N TYR A 107 1.37 16.92 6.04
CA TYR A 107 0.42 18.04 5.94
C TYR A 107 0.01 18.59 7.31
N VAL A 108 0.16 17.80 8.38
CA VAL A 108 -0.07 18.21 9.76
C VAL A 108 0.77 19.44 10.14
N LEU A 109 1.95 19.61 9.55
CA LEU A 109 2.81 20.78 9.76
C LEU A 109 2.34 22.04 9.02
N SER A 110 1.50 21.88 7.99
CA SER A 110 1.02 23.00 7.17
C SER A 110 -0.03 23.85 7.90
N GLY A 111 -0.72 23.29 8.91
CA GLY A 111 -1.79 23.93 9.71
C GLY A 111 -2.93 24.53 8.90
N GLU A 112 -3.03 24.12 7.64
CA GLU A 112 -4.24 24.19 6.86
C GLU A 112 -5.06 22.94 7.18
N LEU A 113 -6.40 23.02 7.11
CA LEU A 113 -7.30 21.90 7.43
C LEU A 113 -7.29 21.49 8.92
N VAL A 114 -7.37 22.48 9.84
CA VAL A 114 -7.41 22.24 11.30
C VAL A 114 -8.38 21.12 11.68
N GLY A 115 -9.60 21.10 11.12
CA GLY A 115 -10.55 20.01 11.40
C GLY A 115 -10.11 18.62 10.91
N GLU A 116 -9.37 18.52 9.80
CA GLU A 116 -8.80 17.23 9.37
C GLU A 116 -7.63 16.79 10.25
N ILE A 117 -6.86 17.75 10.77
CA ILE A 117 -5.76 17.51 11.71
C ILE A 117 -6.35 17.02 13.03
N ASP A 118 -7.35 17.70 13.57
CA ASP A 118 -8.02 17.30 14.82
C ASP A 118 -8.61 15.89 14.69
N ALA A 119 -9.32 15.61 13.59
CA ALA A 119 -9.86 14.28 13.30
C ALA A 119 -8.76 13.19 13.15
N LEU A 120 -7.62 13.53 12.54
CA LEU A 120 -6.46 12.62 12.50
C LEU A 120 -5.97 12.31 13.92
N PHE A 121 -5.80 13.34 14.75
CA PHE A 121 -5.29 13.17 16.11
C PHE A 121 -6.28 12.47 17.04
N ASP A 122 -7.59 12.59 16.80
CA ASP A 122 -8.61 11.79 17.48
C ASP A 122 -8.44 10.29 17.16
N ASP A 123 -8.20 9.94 15.89
CA ASP A 123 -7.84 8.57 15.53
C ASP A 123 -6.50 8.16 16.18
N MET A 124 -5.46 9.01 16.17
CA MET A 124 -4.19 8.70 16.85
C MET A 124 -4.39 8.41 18.33
N LYS A 125 -5.20 9.22 19.04
CA LYS A 125 -5.51 9.01 20.46
C LYS A 125 -6.16 7.65 20.67
N ARG A 126 -7.17 7.32 19.86
CA ARG A 126 -7.82 6.00 19.92
C ARG A 126 -6.83 4.87 19.71
N PHE A 127 -6.02 4.94 18.67
CA PHE A 127 -5.04 3.90 18.36
C PHE A 127 -4.00 3.72 19.47
N PHE A 128 -3.31 4.80 19.83
CA PHE A 128 -2.10 4.71 20.64
C PHE A 128 -2.35 4.82 22.14
N LEU A 129 -3.38 5.55 22.56
CA LEU A 129 -3.73 5.73 23.96
C LEU A 129 -4.86 4.77 24.36
N ASP A 130 -6.01 4.85 23.70
CA ASP A 130 -7.20 4.08 24.14
C ASP A 130 -7.03 2.57 23.93
N PHE A 131 -6.45 2.15 22.80
CA PHE A 131 -6.12 0.74 22.52
C PHE A 131 -4.68 0.36 22.90
N ASP A 132 -3.96 1.28 23.55
CA ASP A 132 -2.60 1.06 24.07
C ASP A 132 -1.64 0.51 22.99
N MET A 133 -1.72 0.96 21.75
CA MET A 133 -0.65 0.65 20.77
C MET A 133 0.62 1.44 21.07
N GLY A 134 0.56 2.50 21.88
CA GLY A 134 1.70 3.30 22.31
C GLY A 134 2.76 2.47 23.01
N SER A 135 2.36 1.50 23.85
CA SER A 135 3.29 0.59 24.55
C SER A 135 4.09 -0.29 23.58
N CYS A 136 3.57 -0.60 22.39
CA CYS A 136 4.27 -1.39 21.38
C CYS A 136 5.36 -0.61 20.62
N VAL A 137 5.31 0.72 20.66
CA VAL A 137 6.17 1.60 19.84
C VAL A 137 6.94 2.63 20.68
N GLU A 138 6.95 2.45 22.00
CA GLU A 138 7.53 3.41 22.93
C GLU A 138 9.00 3.71 22.60
N GLY A 139 9.36 4.99 22.56
CA GLY A 139 10.72 5.43 22.30
C GLY A 139 11.22 5.23 20.86
N ASN A 140 10.41 4.68 19.95
CA ASN A 140 10.86 4.30 18.61
C ASN A 140 10.11 5.04 17.49
N VAL A 141 10.75 6.05 16.91
CA VAL A 141 10.21 6.84 15.79
C VAL A 141 9.81 5.96 14.60
N ASP A 142 10.61 4.96 14.24
CA ASP A 142 10.33 4.08 13.09
C ASP A 142 9.08 3.26 13.32
N ALA A 143 8.90 2.74 14.53
CA ALA A 143 7.71 1.96 14.89
C ALA A 143 6.44 2.83 14.89
N TRP A 144 6.53 4.07 15.40
CA TRP A 144 5.45 5.06 15.28
C TRP A 144 5.11 5.36 13.82
N TYR A 145 6.12 5.66 13.01
CA TYR A 145 5.97 5.93 11.59
C TYR A 145 5.33 4.73 10.86
N GLU A 146 5.76 3.50 11.16
CA GLU A 146 5.25 2.30 10.53
C GLU A 146 3.75 2.10 10.80
N ILE A 147 3.30 2.24 12.05
CA ILE A 147 1.87 2.16 12.38
C ILE A 147 1.11 3.31 11.70
N CYS A 148 1.63 4.53 11.73
CA CYS A 148 1.00 5.67 11.06
C CYS A 148 0.86 5.44 9.54
N MET A 149 1.83 4.78 8.91
CA MET A 149 1.73 4.40 7.50
C MET A 149 0.67 3.32 7.24
N LYS A 150 0.48 2.36 8.17
CA LYS A 150 -0.64 1.40 8.09
C LYS A 150 -1.99 2.11 8.20
N ILE A 151 -2.11 3.10 9.08
CA ILE A 151 -3.31 3.96 9.20
C ILE A 151 -3.56 4.71 7.89
N ARG A 152 -2.50 5.30 7.30
CA ARG A 152 -2.58 6.01 6.02
C ARG A 152 -3.16 5.17 4.89
N VAL A 153 -2.82 3.87 4.83
CA VAL A 153 -3.41 2.95 3.83
C VAL A 153 -4.95 2.97 3.89
N PHE A 154 -5.57 3.05 5.07
CA PHE A 154 -7.02 3.13 5.19
C PHE A 154 -7.59 4.47 4.76
N TYR A 155 -6.92 5.58 5.07
CA TYR A 155 -7.33 6.89 4.55
C TYR A 155 -7.23 6.94 3.02
N ASP A 156 -6.19 6.33 2.44
CA ASP A 156 -6.05 6.20 0.98
C ASP A 156 -7.11 5.27 0.37
N LEU A 157 -7.69 4.37 1.18
CA LEU A 157 -8.87 3.57 0.83
C LEU A 157 -10.21 4.32 1.04
N GLY A 158 -10.18 5.62 1.36
CA GLY A 158 -11.37 6.47 1.48
C GLY A 158 -11.97 6.53 2.88
N PHE A 159 -11.29 6.01 3.90
CA PHE A 159 -11.76 6.16 5.28
C PHE A 159 -11.64 7.61 5.72
N GLU A 160 -12.73 8.11 6.31
CA GLU A 160 -12.76 9.43 6.91
C GLU A 160 -11.93 9.43 8.20
N LYS A 161 -11.11 10.47 8.37
CA LYS A 161 -10.34 10.70 9.60
C LYS A 161 -11.30 10.91 10.76
N GLY A 162 -10.93 10.40 11.94
CA GLY A 162 -11.73 10.42 13.16
C GLY A 162 -12.72 9.27 13.30
N LYS A 163 -12.93 8.46 12.24
CA LYS A 163 -13.82 7.29 12.26
C LYS A 163 -13.07 5.96 12.26
N LEU A 164 -11.80 5.97 11.89
CA LEU A 164 -11.03 4.73 11.75
C LEU A 164 -10.71 4.12 13.11
N GLY A 165 -10.44 4.96 14.12
CA GLY A 165 -10.14 4.53 15.48
C GLY A 165 -11.27 3.69 16.09
N ASP A 166 -12.54 4.02 15.82
CA ASP A 166 -13.69 3.24 16.29
C ASP A 166 -13.71 1.79 15.77
N LEU A 167 -13.09 1.54 14.61
CA LEU A 167 -13.10 0.23 13.96
C LEU A 167 -11.95 -0.68 14.40
N ILE A 168 -10.94 -0.13 15.07
CA ILE A 168 -9.70 -0.84 15.39
C ILE A 168 -9.81 -1.76 16.60
N GLY A 169 -10.78 -1.56 17.50
CA GLY A 169 -10.73 -2.12 18.85
C GLY A 169 -10.59 -3.65 18.94
N LYS A 170 -10.96 -4.39 17.90
CA LYS A 170 -10.80 -5.86 17.82
C LYS A 170 -9.60 -6.33 16.96
N SER A 171 -8.90 -5.40 16.34
CA SER A 171 -7.94 -5.65 15.24
C SER A 171 -6.55 -5.07 15.50
N LYS A 172 -6.21 -4.77 16.78
CA LYS A 172 -4.88 -4.27 17.20
C LYS A 172 -3.73 -5.14 16.67
N SER A 173 -3.86 -6.46 16.77
CA SER A 173 -2.83 -7.42 16.34
C SER A 173 -2.42 -7.21 14.88
N ILE A 174 -3.36 -6.85 14.01
CA ILE A 174 -3.09 -6.60 12.59
C ILE A 174 -2.05 -5.49 12.40
N PHE A 175 -2.12 -4.42 13.20
CA PHE A 175 -1.23 -3.27 13.11
C PHE A 175 0.15 -3.53 13.72
N VAL A 176 0.26 -4.52 14.61
CA VAL A 176 1.52 -4.91 15.25
C VAL A 176 2.24 -6.01 14.46
N ASP A 177 1.50 -7.03 14.04
CA ASP A 177 2.06 -8.30 13.55
C ASP A 177 2.50 -8.23 12.08
N TYR A 178 1.89 -7.36 11.27
CA TYR A 178 2.17 -7.30 9.83
C TYR A 178 2.84 -5.99 9.42
N PRO A 179 3.91 -6.04 8.59
CA PRO A 179 4.58 -4.84 8.13
C PRO A 179 3.73 -4.08 7.11
N VAL A 180 3.94 -2.76 6.99
CA VAL A 180 3.19 -1.88 6.07
C VAL A 180 3.11 -2.40 4.62
N LYS A 181 4.16 -3.07 4.13
CA LYS A 181 4.17 -3.67 2.78
C LYS A 181 3.04 -4.70 2.57
N VAL A 182 2.68 -5.44 3.63
CA VAL A 182 1.59 -6.42 3.57
C VAL A 182 0.24 -5.71 3.51
N PHE A 183 0.06 -4.60 4.23
CA PHE A 183 -1.14 -3.76 4.13
C PHE A 183 -1.36 -3.29 2.69
N VAL A 184 -0.31 -2.74 2.06
CA VAL A 184 -0.37 -2.27 0.66
C VAL A 184 -0.69 -3.43 -0.29
N GLN A 185 0.02 -4.56 -0.15
CA GLN A 185 -0.21 -5.75 -0.97
C GLN A 185 -1.67 -6.25 -0.88
N LYS A 186 -2.23 -6.31 0.33
CA LYS A 186 -3.62 -6.75 0.56
C LYS A 186 -4.63 -5.76 -0.01
N ALA A 187 -4.44 -4.47 0.26
CA ALA A 187 -5.29 -3.41 -0.29
C ALA A 187 -5.29 -3.42 -1.83
N GLU A 188 -4.12 -3.59 -2.45
CA GLU A 188 -4.01 -3.71 -3.89
C GLU A 188 -4.67 -4.96 -4.45
N PHE A 189 -4.46 -6.12 -3.81
CA PHE A 189 -5.08 -7.37 -4.23
C PHE A 189 -6.60 -7.26 -4.25
N PHE A 190 -7.20 -6.84 -3.14
CA PHE A 190 -8.65 -6.71 -3.05
C PHE A 190 -9.21 -5.54 -3.87
N GLY A 191 -8.45 -4.46 -4.02
CA GLY A 191 -8.81 -3.35 -4.91
C GLY A 191 -8.90 -3.76 -6.39
N ARG A 192 -8.19 -4.80 -6.83
CA ARG A 192 -8.28 -5.31 -8.22
C ARG A 192 -9.63 -5.95 -8.54
N PHE A 193 -10.47 -6.26 -7.54
CA PHE A 193 -11.86 -6.67 -7.80
C PHE A 193 -12.69 -5.53 -8.40
N GLY A 194 -12.28 -4.26 -8.24
CA GLY A 194 -13.01 -3.10 -8.78
C GLY A 194 -14.22 -2.70 -7.95
N VAL A 195 -14.27 -3.11 -6.68
CA VAL A 195 -15.25 -2.63 -5.69
C VAL A 195 -14.83 -1.28 -5.10
N ARG A 196 -15.69 -0.66 -4.29
CA ARG A 196 -15.33 0.59 -3.59
C ARG A 196 -14.15 0.36 -2.65
N ASN A 197 -13.24 1.32 -2.57
CA ASN A 197 -12.05 1.21 -1.74
C ASN A 197 -12.41 1.08 -0.25
N GLU A 198 -13.49 1.74 0.20
CA GLU A 198 -13.96 1.68 1.57
C GLU A 198 -14.40 0.26 1.93
N ASP A 199 -15.04 -0.46 1.00
CA ASP A 199 -15.41 -1.86 1.18
C ASP A 199 -14.18 -2.77 1.31
N VAL A 200 -13.08 -2.45 0.61
CA VAL A 200 -11.79 -3.14 0.77
C VAL A 200 -11.22 -2.90 2.17
N GLY A 201 -11.18 -1.66 2.65
CA GLY A 201 -10.66 -1.39 3.99
C GLY A 201 -11.52 -2.02 5.09
N LEU A 202 -12.85 -2.06 4.91
CA LEU A 202 -13.76 -2.74 5.84
C LEU A 202 -13.48 -4.25 5.90
N LEU A 203 -13.28 -4.89 4.73
CA LEU A 203 -12.89 -6.30 4.68
C LEU A 203 -11.60 -6.54 5.48
N LEU A 204 -10.58 -5.71 5.27
CA LEU A 204 -9.27 -5.85 5.89
C LEU A 204 -9.31 -5.66 7.41
N ILE A 205 -10.11 -4.72 7.93
CA ILE A 205 -10.22 -4.49 9.38
C ILE A 205 -11.12 -5.52 10.06
N GLN A 206 -12.24 -5.88 9.44
CA GLN A 206 -13.26 -6.70 10.08
C GLN A 206 -13.01 -8.21 9.97
N ARG A 207 -12.06 -8.65 9.13
CA ARG A 207 -11.71 -10.06 8.88
C ARG A 207 -10.21 -10.30 9.08
N PRO A 208 -9.72 -10.32 10.34
CA PRO A 208 -8.29 -10.51 10.64
C PRO A 208 -7.68 -11.79 10.05
N GLU A 209 -8.48 -12.81 9.78
CA GLU A 209 -8.04 -14.09 9.22
C GLU A 209 -7.48 -13.97 7.79
N ILE A 210 -7.90 -12.94 7.03
CA ILE A 210 -7.41 -12.69 5.67
C ILE A 210 -5.91 -12.36 5.63
N TRP A 211 -5.34 -11.88 6.74
CA TRP A 211 -3.96 -11.44 6.81
C TRP A 211 -2.97 -12.60 6.77
N ASN A 212 -3.36 -13.77 7.28
CA ASN A 212 -2.55 -14.99 7.28
C ASN A 212 -2.47 -15.69 5.91
N TYR A 213 -3.31 -15.31 4.95
CA TYR A 213 -3.39 -16.03 3.68
C TYR A 213 -2.41 -15.51 2.63
N ASP A 214 -1.71 -16.39 1.91
CA ASP A 214 -0.84 -15.99 0.80
C ASP A 214 -1.67 -15.71 -0.46
N MET A 215 -1.74 -14.45 -0.88
CA MET A 215 -2.51 -14.01 -2.05
C MET A 215 -1.70 -14.06 -3.36
N GLU A 216 -0.43 -14.50 -3.32
CA GLU A 216 0.47 -14.45 -4.47
C GLU A 216 0.84 -15.82 -5.01
N LYS A 217 1.33 -16.71 -4.14
CA LYS A 217 1.94 -17.97 -4.56
C LYS A 217 0.96 -19.09 -4.90
N PRO A 218 -0.17 -19.27 -4.19
CA PRO A 218 -1.03 -20.42 -4.43
C PRO A 218 -1.54 -20.47 -5.87
N LEU A 219 -1.61 -21.68 -6.43
CA LEU A 219 -2.30 -21.94 -7.68
C LEU A 219 -3.75 -22.31 -7.39
N ILE A 220 -4.65 -21.92 -8.29
CA ILE A 220 -6.08 -22.17 -8.20
C ILE A 220 -6.59 -22.84 -9.48
N SER A 221 -7.48 -23.82 -9.32
CA SER A 221 -8.38 -24.30 -10.37
C SER A 221 -9.61 -23.41 -10.34
N VAL A 222 -9.92 -22.70 -11.44
CA VAL A 222 -11.04 -21.76 -11.45
C VAL A 222 -12.36 -22.49 -11.21
N LYS A 223 -12.57 -23.67 -11.81
CA LYS A 223 -13.78 -24.48 -11.56
C LYS A 223 -13.82 -25.00 -10.14
N GLY A 224 -12.70 -25.53 -9.64
CA GLY A 224 -12.60 -26.04 -8.28
C GLY A 224 -12.89 -24.96 -7.24
N LEU A 225 -12.40 -23.75 -7.47
CA LEU A 225 -12.67 -22.60 -6.61
C LEU A 225 -14.15 -22.21 -6.65
N LEU A 226 -14.78 -22.16 -7.82
CA LEU A 226 -16.23 -21.88 -7.91
C LEU A 226 -17.04 -22.92 -7.13
N LYS A 227 -16.76 -24.22 -7.32
CA LYS A 227 -17.40 -25.29 -6.54
C LYS A 227 -17.18 -25.14 -5.04
N HIS A 228 -15.96 -24.80 -4.63
CA HIS A 228 -15.61 -24.55 -3.23
C HIS A 228 -16.39 -23.37 -2.63
N PHE A 229 -16.78 -22.40 -3.46
CA PHE A 229 -17.64 -21.27 -3.10
C PHE A 229 -19.14 -21.57 -3.22
N GLY A 230 -19.51 -22.82 -3.52
CA GLY A 230 -20.89 -23.33 -3.46
C GLY A 230 -21.61 -23.41 -4.81
N PHE A 231 -20.93 -23.22 -5.94
CA PHE A 231 -21.56 -23.42 -7.25
C PHE A 231 -21.79 -24.91 -7.53
N SER A 232 -22.95 -25.25 -8.09
CA SER A 232 -23.25 -26.61 -8.53
C SER A 232 -22.48 -26.98 -9.81
N ASP A 233 -22.42 -28.27 -10.14
CA ASP A 233 -21.83 -28.74 -11.40
C ASP A 233 -22.50 -28.10 -12.62
N GLU A 234 -23.82 -27.99 -12.61
CA GLU A 234 -24.61 -27.39 -13.68
C GLU A 234 -24.29 -25.90 -13.85
N GLU A 235 -24.18 -25.14 -12.76
CA GLU A 235 -23.85 -23.72 -12.79
C GLU A 235 -22.42 -23.48 -13.33
N VAL A 236 -21.47 -24.32 -12.89
CA VAL A 236 -20.09 -24.26 -13.39
C VAL A 236 -20.04 -24.58 -14.89
N ILE A 237 -20.84 -25.54 -15.38
CA ILE A 237 -20.96 -25.84 -16.81
C ILE A 237 -21.49 -24.62 -17.58
N VAL A 238 -22.51 -23.92 -17.07
CA VAL A 238 -23.04 -22.71 -17.73
C VAL A 238 -21.99 -21.60 -17.79
N ILE A 239 -21.27 -21.35 -16.69
CA ILE A 239 -20.16 -20.39 -16.63
C ILE A 239 -19.07 -20.79 -17.63
N ALA A 240 -18.73 -22.07 -17.70
CA ALA A 240 -17.71 -22.59 -18.58
C ALA A 240 -18.03 -22.36 -20.06
N HIS A 241 -19.29 -22.53 -20.45
CA HIS A 241 -19.74 -22.23 -21.82
C HIS A 241 -19.74 -20.73 -22.12
N LYS A 242 -20.08 -19.89 -21.13
CA LYS A 242 -20.15 -18.43 -21.31
C LYS A 242 -18.77 -17.77 -21.32
N TYR A 243 -17.83 -18.27 -20.53
CA TYR A 243 -16.50 -17.69 -20.35
C TYR A 243 -15.38 -18.74 -20.50
N PRO A 244 -15.27 -19.42 -21.66
CA PRO A 244 -14.36 -20.54 -21.83
C PRO A 244 -12.87 -20.16 -21.64
N HIS A 245 -12.52 -18.91 -21.95
CA HIS A 245 -11.16 -18.37 -21.86
C HIS A 245 -10.65 -18.12 -20.43
N VAL A 246 -11.53 -18.16 -19.43
CA VAL A 246 -11.19 -17.88 -18.03
C VAL A 246 -10.92 -19.16 -17.24
N LEU A 247 -11.39 -20.30 -17.75
CA LEU A 247 -11.26 -21.59 -17.08
C LEU A 247 -9.83 -22.11 -17.12
N GLY A 248 -9.53 -23.03 -16.20
CA GLY A 248 -8.23 -23.65 -16.09
C GLY A 248 -7.48 -23.17 -14.85
N ARG A 249 -6.17 -23.39 -14.85
CA ARG A 249 -5.31 -22.99 -13.74
C ARG A 249 -4.93 -21.53 -13.80
N ASN A 250 -4.93 -20.93 -12.62
CA ASN A 250 -4.42 -19.58 -12.45
C ASN A 250 -3.60 -19.42 -11.17
N LYS A 251 -2.87 -18.31 -11.07
CA LYS A 251 -2.29 -17.90 -9.80
C LYS A 251 -3.34 -17.21 -8.97
N MET A 252 -3.30 -17.38 -7.66
CA MET A 252 -4.16 -16.68 -6.70
C MET A 252 -4.05 -15.16 -6.90
N ALA A 253 -2.86 -14.65 -7.22
CA ALA A 253 -2.62 -13.23 -7.55
C ALA A 253 -3.56 -12.65 -8.63
N ASN A 254 -4.06 -13.50 -9.53
CA ASN A 254 -4.92 -13.13 -10.64
C ASN A 254 -6.41 -13.37 -10.36
N LEU A 255 -6.76 -13.93 -9.20
CA LEU A 255 -8.15 -14.21 -8.82
C LEU A 255 -9.09 -13.00 -9.00
N PRO A 256 -8.72 -11.77 -8.61
CA PRO A 256 -9.58 -10.61 -8.84
C PRO A 256 -9.89 -10.40 -10.33
N HIS A 257 -8.91 -10.59 -11.21
CA HIS A 257 -9.06 -10.42 -12.65
C HIS A 257 -9.90 -11.54 -13.28
N VAL A 258 -9.69 -12.78 -12.84
CA VAL A 258 -10.50 -13.95 -13.21
C VAL A 258 -11.97 -13.70 -12.87
N MET A 259 -12.26 -13.26 -11.65
CA MET A 259 -13.64 -12.96 -11.23
C MET A 259 -14.25 -11.77 -11.99
N ARG A 260 -13.44 -10.78 -12.38
CA ARG A 260 -13.90 -9.69 -13.25
C ARG A 260 -14.23 -10.16 -14.67
N ALA A 261 -13.42 -11.05 -15.24
CA ALA A 261 -13.65 -11.57 -16.59
C ALA A 261 -14.95 -12.39 -16.70
N MET A 262 -15.37 -13.05 -15.61
CA MET A 262 -16.66 -13.76 -15.53
C MET A 262 -17.84 -12.88 -15.08
N ASP A 263 -17.59 -11.60 -14.79
CA ASP A 263 -18.57 -10.69 -14.18
C ASP A 263 -19.10 -11.17 -12.81
N LEU A 264 -18.27 -11.88 -12.05
CA LEU A 264 -18.57 -12.41 -10.71
C LEU A 264 -17.87 -11.64 -9.58
N HIS A 265 -17.03 -10.65 -9.92
CA HIS A 265 -16.18 -9.92 -8.99
C HIS A 265 -16.92 -9.29 -7.78
N VAL A 266 -18.05 -8.61 -7.99
CA VAL A 266 -18.82 -8.00 -6.90
C VAL A 266 -19.42 -9.08 -6.00
N TRP A 267 -20.06 -10.09 -6.60
CA TRP A 267 -20.65 -11.20 -5.86
C TRP A 267 -19.61 -11.94 -5.02
N PHE A 268 -18.46 -12.26 -5.62
CA PHE A 268 -17.38 -13.00 -4.97
C PHE A 268 -16.77 -12.18 -3.81
N PHE A 269 -16.50 -10.89 -4.05
CA PHE A 269 -16.00 -9.99 -3.01
C PHE A 269 -16.96 -9.88 -1.83
N ASN A 270 -18.26 -9.68 -2.09
CA ASN A 270 -19.27 -9.60 -1.02
C ASN A 270 -19.37 -10.92 -0.26
N LYS A 271 -19.33 -12.07 -0.96
CA LYS A 271 -19.34 -13.39 -0.31
C LYS A 271 -18.22 -13.54 0.71
N ILE A 272 -17.01 -13.08 0.36
CA ILE A 272 -15.85 -13.04 1.26
C ILE A 272 -16.09 -12.09 2.44
N LYS A 273 -16.51 -10.85 2.16
CA LYS A 273 -16.77 -9.80 3.15
C LYS A 273 -17.81 -10.22 4.18
N ASP A 274 -18.86 -10.89 3.73
CA ASP A 274 -20.03 -11.26 4.52
C ASP A 274 -19.88 -12.59 5.26
N GLY A 275 -18.64 -13.07 5.45
CA GLY A 275 -18.33 -14.16 6.38
C GLY A 275 -17.70 -15.40 5.76
N ASN A 276 -17.62 -15.50 4.42
CA ASN A 276 -17.02 -16.67 3.75
C ASN A 276 -15.53 -16.50 3.42
N HIS A 277 -14.86 -15.53 4.06
CA HIS A 277 -13.42 -15.29 3.89
C HIS A 277 -12.56 -16.53 4.20
N GLN A 278 -13.01 -17.41 5.10
CA GLN A 278 -12.35 -18.69 5.39
C GLN A 278 -12.33 -19.65 4.19
N LEU A 279 -13.24 -19.50 3.22
CA LEU A 279 -13.24 -20.31 2.00
C LEU A 279 -12.00 -20.04 1.13
N ILE A 280 -11.47 -18.79 1.15
CA ILE A 280 -10.21 -18.49 0.49
C ILE A 280 -9.07 -19.26 1.16
N ALA A 281 -9.02 -19.21 2.50
CA ALA A 281 -7.94 -19.82 3.28
C ALA A 281 -7.94 -21.35 3.25
N SER A 282 -9.13 -21.96 3.22
CA SER A 282 -9.31 -23.41 3.19
C SER A 282 -9.23 -24.01 1.79
N TYR A 283 -9.18 -23.18 0.74
CA TYR A 283 -9.05 -23.68 -0.61
C TYR A 283 -7.65 -24.30 -0.82
N ALA A 284 -7.64 -25.60 -1.12
CA ALA A 284 -6.48 -26.32 -1.58
C ALA A 284 -6.86 -27.06 -2.87
N MET A 285 -6.08 -26.88 -3.94
CA MET A 285 -6.22 -27.72 -5.12
C MET A 285 -5.96 -29.17 -4.72
N ARG A 286 -6.99 -30.02 -4.83
CA ARG A 286 -6.92 -31.41 -4.39
C ARG A 286 -6.09 -32.27 -5.34
N ASP A 287 -6.19 -31.96 -6.63
CA ASP A 287 -5.49 -32.69 -7.68
C ASP A 287 -4.49 -31.75 -8.39
N PRO A 288 -3.18 -32.06 -8.36
CA PRO A 288 -2.16 -31.33 -9.09
C PRO A 288 -2.29 -31.48 -10.61
N ASP A 289 -3.32 -32.13 -11.13
CA ASP A 289 -3.76 -32.07 -12.53
C ASP A 289 -5.16 -31.45 -12.76
N GLU A 290 -5.87 -31.01 -11.71
CA GLU A 290 -7.18 -30.36 -11.82
C GLU A 290 -7.13 -29.11 -12.72
N ASP A 291 -8.03 -29.03 -13.70
CA ASP A 291 -8.13 -27.91 -14.64
C ASP A 291 -6.82 -27.64 -15.42
N LEU A 292 -5.91 -28.63 -15.50
CA LEU A 292 -4.83 -28.62 -16.50
C LEU A 292 -5.43 -28.85 -17.88
N ASP A 293 -5.15 -27.93 -18.78
CA ASP A 293 -5.43 -28.11 -20.19
C ASP A 293 -4.49 -29.19 -20.75
N LYS A 294 -5.01 -30.41 -20.87
CA LYS A 294 -4.27 -31.55 -21.42
C LYS A 294 -3.88 -31.30 -22.87
N GLU A 295 -4.71 -30.65 -23.67
CA GLU A 295 -4.39 -30.36 -25.06
C GLU A 295 -3.24 -29.36 -25.18
N PHE A 296 -3.21 -28.34 -24.31
CA PHE A 296 -2.08 -27.43 -24.20
C PHE A 296 -0.81 -28.12 -23.66
N SER A 297 -0.94 -28.96 -22.63
CA SER A 297 0.19 -29.74 -22.08
C SER A 297 0.78 -30.68 -23.13
N ASP A 298 -0.08 -31.41 -23.86
CA ASP A 298 0.31 -32.30 -24.94
C ASP A 298 0.91 -31.52 -26.11
N SER A 299 0.45 -30.30 -26.36
CA SER A 299 1.05 -29.40 -27.36
C SER A 299 2.42 -28.88 -26.92
N LEU A 300 2.61 -28.52 -25.66
CA LEU A 300 3.91 -28.16 -25.10
C LEU A 300 4.89 -29.34 -25.10
N GLU A 301 4.42 -30.53 -24.74
CA GLU A 301 5.25 -31.73 -24.76
C GLU A 301 5.60 -32.12 -26.20
N ARG A 302 4.66 -31.99 -27.15
CA ARG A 302 4.96 -32.09 -28.58
C ARG A 302 6.01 -31.08 -29.03
N ILE A 303 5.94 -29.82 -28.59
CA ILE A 303 6.96 -28.80 -28.88
C ILE A 303 8.31 -29.16 -28.25
N ARG A 304 8.31 -29.70 -27.03
CA ARG A 304 9.52 -30.11 -26.30
C ARG A 304 10.20 -31.31 -26.97
N VAL A 305 9.40 -32.29 -27.42
CA VAL A 305 9.84 -33.47 -28.15
C VAL A 305 10.23 -33.11 -29.60
N SER A 306 9.56 -32.14 -30.21
CA SER A 306 9.87 -31.66 -31.57
C SER A 306 11.08 -30.72 -31.61
N ARG A 307 11.58 -30.23 -30.46
CA ARG A 307 12.93 -29.65 -30.39
C ARG A 307 13.93 -30.78 -30.62
N THR A 308 14.25 -31.00 -31.89
CA THR A 308 15.20 -32.01 -32.35
C THR A 308 16.53 -31.85 -31.59
N PRO A 309 17.14 -32.94 -31.07
CA PRO A 309 18.49 -32.92 -30.51
C PRO A 309 19.50 -32.26 -31.45
N THR A 310 19.28 -32.41 -32.76
CA THR A 310 20.05 -31.78 -33.83
C THR A 310 20.06 -30.25 -33.74
N HIS A 311 18.93 -29.60 -33.39
CA HIS A 311 18.89 -28.13 -33.24
C HIS A 311 19.63 -27.62 -31.99
N THR A 312 19.78 -28.46 -30.96
CA THR A 312 20.58 -28.15 -29.78
C THR A 312 22.06 -28.38 -30.06
N MET A 313 22.40 -29.45 -30.79
CA MET A 313 23.77 -29.71 -31.27
C MET A 313 24.26 -28.61 -32.21
N TYR A 314 23.48 -28.20 -33.23
CA TYR A 314 23.88 -27.09 -34.12
C TYR A 314 24.11 -25.77 -33.39
N LYS A 315 23.40 -25.49 -32.29
CA LYS A 315 23.64 -24.29 -31.47
C LYS A 315 24.90 -24.42 -30.61
N VAL A 316 25.18 -25.61 -30.09
CA VAL A 316 26.41 -25.89 -29.33
C VAL A 316 27.62 -25.87 -30.26
N ASP A 317 27.51 -26.47 -31.45
CA ASP A 317 28.54 -26.46 -32.48
C ASP A 317 28.79 -25.04 -33.01
N PHE A 318 27.74 -24.25 -33.25
CA PHE A 318 27.86 -22.84 -33.61
C PHE A 318 28.54 -22.00 -32.51
N CYS A 319 28.25 -22.27 -31.23
CA CYS A 319 28.95 -21.62 -30.12
C CYS A 319 30.42 -22.08 -29.98
N LEU A 320 30.72 -23.35 -30.27
CA LEU A 320 32.07 -23.89 -30.25
C LEU A 320 32.91 -23.38 -31.44
N GLU A 321 32.32 -23.22 -32.63
CA GLU A 321 32.95 -22.60 -33.79
C GLU A 321 33.28 -21.12 -33.54
N LEU A 322 32.39 -20.37 -32.87
CA LEU A 322 32.63 -18.97 -32.49
C LEU A 322 33.71 -18.77 -31.43
N ASP A 323 33.97 -19.77 -30.57
CA ASP A 323 35.08 -19.72 -29.59
C ASP A 323 36.41 -20.21 -30.19
N LEU A 324 36.39 -21.08 -31.20
CA LEU A 324 37.59 -21.55 -31.91
C LEU A 324 38.16 -20.49 -32.88
N GLU A 325 37.35 -19.62 -33.47
CA GLU A 325 37.83 -18.48 -34.27
C GLU A 325 38.54 -17.38 -33.44
N LYS A 326 38.52 -17.47 -32.10
CA LYS A 326 39.27 -16.58 -31.20
C LYS A 326 40.55 -17.21 -30.61
N MET A 327 40.88 -18.44 -30.99
CA MET A 327 42.07 -19.18 -30.52
C MET A 327 43.04 -19.61 -31.64
N LEU A 328 42.97 -18.95 -32.80
CA LEU A 328 44.03 -18.85 -33.81
C LEU A 328 44.33 -17.37 -34.05
#